data_AF-A0A929E828-F1
#
_entry.id   AF-A0A929E828-F1
#
_cell.length_a   1.000
_cell.length_b   1.000
_cell.length_c   1.000
_cell.angle_alpha   90.00
_cell.angle_beta   90.00
_cell.angle_gamma   90.00
#
_symmetry.space_group_name_H-M   'P 1'
#
loop_
_entity.id
_entity.type
_entity.pdbx_description
1 polymer ?
#
loop_
_entity_poly.entity_id
_entity_poly.type
_entity_poly.pdbx_seq_one_letter_code
_entity_poly.pdbx_strand_id
1 'polypeptide(L)' 'MDEKTLTTLEYPKVLERLASYCAFSASAEMARSLRPTTVLHEAQRRLAQTSDARQLLESRPETTIGGARDVRA' A
#
# COMPACT_ATOMS: atom_id res chain seq x y z
N MET A 1 13.76 1.32 -11.33
CA MET A 1 14.67 0.43 -10.56
C MET A 1 14.70 -0.92 -11.26
N ASP A 2 15.82 -1.63 -11.17
CA ASP A 2 16.01 -2.93 -11.82
C ASP A 2 15.37 -4.08 -11.02
N GLU A 3 14.80 -5.07 -11.71
CA GLU A 3 14.07 -6.20 -11.13
C GLU A 3 14.97 -7.14 -10.31
N LYS A 4 16.24 -7.31 -10.73
CA LYS A 4 17.24 -8.07 -9.98
C LYS A 4 17.48 -7.43 -8.62
N THR A 5 17.59 -6.09 -8.58
CA THR A 5 17.74 -5.36 -7.31
C THR A 5 16.54 -5.58 -6.39
N LEU A 6 15.31 -5.48 -6.93
CA LEU A 6 14.09 -5.70 -6.12
C LEU A 6 14.02 -7.13 -5.57
N THR A 7 14.43 -8.11 -6.37
CA THR A 7 14.51 -9.51 -5.94
C THR A 7 15.57 -9.71 -4.85
N THR A 8 16.78 -9.16 -5.04
CA THR A 8 17.86 -9.24 -4.04
C THR A 8 17.50 -8.57 -2.72
N LEU A 9 16.74 -7.47 -2.76
CA LEU A 9 16.24 -6.79 -1.56
C LEU A 9 14.99 -7.44 -0.97
N GLU A 10 14.56 -8.59 -1.52
CA GLU A 10 13.36 -9.30 -1.10
C GLU A 10 12.08 -8.45 -1.11
N TYR A 11 12.03 -7.45 -1.99
CA TYR A 11 10.91 -6.52 -2.10
C TYR A 11 9.55 -7.24 -2.30
N PRO A 12 9.44 -8.34 -3.09
CA PRO A 12 8.20 -9.10 -3.17
C PRO A 12 7.67 -9.60 -1.82
N LYS A 13 8.55 -9.97 -0.88
CA LYS A 13 8.13 -10.39 0.47
C LYS A 13 7.53 -9.23 1.26
N VAL A 14 8.08 -8.02 1.07
CA VAL A 14 7.54 -6.80 1.68
C VAL A 14 6.14 -6.51 1.14
N LEU A 15 5.93 -6.66 -0.17
CA LEU A 15 4.61 -6.46 -0.79
C LEU A 15 3.59 -7.48 -0.30
N GLU A 16 3.94 -8.76 -0.17
CA GLU A 16 3.03 -9.77 0.38
C GLU A 16 2.69 -9.51 1.84
N ARG A 17 3.67 -9.08 2.64
CA ARG A 17 3.43 -8.67 4.03
C ARG A 17 2.52 -7.44 4.10
N LEU A 18 2.65 -6.49 3.19
CA LEU A 18 1.74 -5.34 3.13
C LEU A 18 0.33 -5.77 2.73
N ALA A 19 0.22 -6.62 1.71
CA ALA A 19 -1.06 -7.11 1.19
C ALA A 19 -1.84 -7.91 2.25
N SER A 20 -1.16 -8.61 3.17
CA SER A 20 -1.82 -9.36 4.26
C SER A 20 -2.50 -8.46 5.31
N TYR A 21 -2.14 -7.18 5.38
CA TYR A 21 -2.82 -6.20 6.22
C TYR A 21 -4.01 -5.51 5.52
N CYS A 22 -4.22 -5.75 4.22
CA CYS A 22 -5.33 -5.16 3.49
C CYS A 22 -6.65 -5.88 3.82
N ALA A 23 -7.67 -5.12 4.21
CA ALA A 23 -9.01 -5.64 4.51
C ALA A 23 -9.87 -5.94 3.26
N PHE A 24 -9.39 -5.60 2.05
CA PHE A 24 -10.14 -5.70 0.80
C PHE A 24 -9.26 -6.27 -0.32
N SER A 25 -9.84 -7.14 -1.16
CA SER A 25 -9.15 -7.84 -2.25
C SER A 25 -8.49 -6.87 -3.22
N ALA A 26 -9.19 -5.81 -3.65
CA ALA A 26 -8.62 -4.82 -4.54
C ALA A 26 -7.43 -4.09 -3.91
N SER A 27 -7.50 -3.76 -2.62
CA SER A 27 -6.39 -3.11 -1.92
C SER A 27 -5.17 -4.04 -1.82
N ALA A 28 -5.38 -5.35 -1.61
CA ALA A 28 -4.30 -6.33 -1.59
C ALA A 28 -3.62 -6.47 -2.97
N GLU A 29 -4.38 -6.47 -4.06
CA GLU A 29 -3.84 -6.44 -5.43
C GLU A 29 -3.06 -5.14 -5.72
N MET A 30 -3.58 -4.00 -5.28
CA MET A 30 -2.89 -2.72 -5.39
C MET A 30 -1.56 -2.75 -4.62
N ALA A 31 -1.54 -3.30 -3.41
CA ALA A 31 -0.31 -3.47 -2.63
C ALA A 31 0.72 -4.32 -3.37
N ARG A 32 0.32 -5.46 -3.96
CA ARG A 32 1.22 -6.33 -4.74
C ARG A 32 1.77 -5.70 -6.02
N SER A 33 1.03 -4.77 -6.61
CA SER A 33 1.45 -4.07 -7.83
C SER A 33 2.32 -2.85 -7.57
N LEU A 34 2.52 -2.43 -6.31
CA LEU A 34 3.33 -1.27 -5.97
C LEU A 34 4.77 -1.40 -6.51
N ARG A 35 5.25 -0.30 -7.09
CA ARG A 35 6.63 -0.13 -7.53
C ARG A 35 7.26 1.08 -6.85
N PRO A 36 8.55 1.00 -6.46
CA PRO A 36 9.29 2.15 -6.00
C PRO A 36 9.33 3.23 -7.09
N THR A 37 9.31 4.49 -6.67
CA THR A 37 9.46 5.63 -7.57
C THR A 37 10.86 6.22 -7.41
N THR A 38 11.46 6.64 -8.53
CA THR A 38 12.72 7.38 -8.55
C THR A 38 12.51 8.90 -8.55
N VAL A 39 11.25 9.35 -8.52
CA VAL A 39 10.89 10.76 -8.49
C VAL A 39 10.67 11.19 -7.04
N LEU A 40 11.51 12.10 -6.54
CA LEU A 40 11.47 12.52 -5.13
C LEU A 40 10.11 13.08 -4.71
N HIS A 41 9.52 13.96 -5.52
CA HIS A 41 8.22 14.55 -5.22
C HIS A 41 7.11 13.50 -5.10
N GLU A 42 7.12 12.48 -5.96
CA GLU A 42 6.18 11.35 -5.89
C GLU A 42 6.37 10.56 -4.59
N ALA A 43 7.62 10.30 -4.20
CA ALA A 43 7.93 9.59 -2.95
C ALA A 43 7.44 10.39 -1.73
N GLN A 44 7.74 11.69 -1.67
CA GLN A 44 7.30 12.59 -0.60
C GLN A 44 5.77 12.64 -0.51
N ARG A 45 5.07 12.77 -1.65
CA ARG A 45 3.60 12.79 -1.68
C ARG A 45 3.02 11.48 -1.14
N ARG A 46 3.53 10.33 -1.58
CA ARG A 46 3.05 9.02 -1.10
C ARG A 46 3.27 8.85 0.40
N LEU A 47 4.44 9.25 0.91
CA LEU A 47 4.75 9.19 2.34
C LEU A 47 3.87 10.12 3.18
N ALA A 48 3.61 11.34 2.70
CA ALA A 48 2.68 12.27 3.34
C ALA A 48 1.27 11.67 3.41
N GLN A 49 0.75 11.14 2.29
CA GLN A 49 -0.55 10.48 2.24
C GLN A 49 -0.66 9.29 3.22
N THR A 50 0.38 8.46 3.33
CA THR A 50 0.41 7.37 4.31
C THR A 50 0.42 7.89 5.75
N SER A 51 1.14 8.98 6.02
CA SER A 51 1.20 9.59 7.35
C SER A 51 -0.15 10.18 7.75
N ASP A 52 -0.80 10.90 6.84
CA ASP A 52 -2.13 11.48 7.04
C ASP A 52 -3.18 10.39 7.27
N ALA A 53 -3.14 9.32 6.46
CA ALA A 53 -4.06 8.18 6.62
C ALA A 53 -3.87 7.47 7.97
N ARG A 54 -2.62 7.25 8.41
CA ARG A 54 -2.33 6.68 9.73
C ARG A 54 -2.87 7.58 10.85
N GLN A 55 -2.63 8.88 10.78
CA GLN A 55 -3.14 9.83 11.77
C GLN A 55 -4.67 9.84 11.82
N LEU A 56 -5.33 9.75 10.66
CA LEU A 56 -6.79 9.63 10.59
C LEU A 56 -7.27 8.38 11.33
N LEU A 57 -6.67 7.21 11.07
CA LEU A 57 -7.05 5.96 11.72
C LEU A 57 -6.77 5.98 13.24
N GLU A 58 -5.69 6.64 13.68
CA GLU A 58 -5.38 6.81 15.11
C GLU A 58 -6.36 7.75 15.82
N SER A 59 -6.72 8.86 15.18
CA SER A 59 -7.63 9.86 15.75
C SER A 59 -9.10 9.49 15.66
N ARG A 60 -9.46 8.62 14.70
CA ARG A 60 -10.83 8.17 14.40
C ARG A 60 -10.85 6.66 14.14
N PRO A 61 -10.74 5.81 15.18
CA PRO A 61 -10.65 4.36 15.04
C PRO A 61 -11.87 3.70 14.36
N GLU A 62 -13.01 4.40 14.36
CA GLU A 62 -14.23 3.99 13.65
C GLU A 62 -14.16 4.18 12.14
N THR A 63 -13.13 4.88 11.64
CA THR A 63 -12.91 5.06 10.21
C THR A 63 -12.65 3.71 9.55
N THR A 64 -13.56 3.30 8.67
CA THR A 64 -13.51 2.02 7.98
C THR A 64 -13.98 2.16 6.55
N ILE A 65 -13.54 1.24 5.70
CA ILE A 65 -14.10 1.05 4.35
C ILE A 65 -15.48 0.36 4.37
N GLY A 66 -15.94 -0.07 5.55
CA GLY A 66 -17.30 -0.59 5.76
C GLY A 66 -17.61 -1.84 4.94
N GLY A 67 -18.85 -1.96 4.46
CA GLY A 67 -19.33 -3.07 3.63
C GLY A 67 -18.95 -2.98 2.15
N ALA A 68 -17.82 -2.35 1.82
CA ALA A 68 -17.35 -2.24 0.44
C ALA A 68 -17.16 -3.64 -0.18
N ARG A 69 -17.65 -3.81 -1.41
CA ARG A 69 -17.56 -5.06 -2.17
C ARG A 69 -16.79 -4.84 -3.45
N ASP A 70 -16.04 -5.86 -3.85
CA ASP A 70 -15.29 -5.84 -5.10
C ASP A 70 -16.27 -6.08 -6.25
N VAL A 71 -16.49 -5.07 -7.07
CA VAL A 71 -17.39 -5.13 -8.22
C VAL A 71 -16.73 -5.72 -9.46
N ARG A 72 -15.44 -6.10 -9.35
CA ARG A 72 -14.68 -6.74 -10.43
C ARG A 72 -14.74 -8.27 -10.36
N ALA A 73 -15.25 -8.83 -9.25
CA ALA A 73 -15.37 -10.26 -9.00
C ALA A 73 -16.64 -10.86 -9.63
#